data_AF-B8C3K4-F1
#
_entry.id   AF-B8C3K4-F1
#
_cell.length_a   1.000
_cell.length_b   1.000
_cell.length_c   1.000
_cell.angle_alpha   90.00
_cell.angle_beta   90.00
_cell.angle_gamma   90.00
#
_symmetry.space_group_name_H-M   'P 1'
#
loop_
_entity.id
_entity.type
_entity.pdbx_description
1 polymer ?
#
loop_
_entity_poly.entity_id
_entity_poly.type
_entity_poly.pdbx_seq_one_letter_code
_entity_poly.pdbx_strand_id
1 'polypeptide(L)'
;MVPSKTKRESTEQAIQLAKYLQSTGGRMYGAFWCPHCQRQKELFGREAWKYVNYSECAAKGYRSEFAQCIEKGVDGYPTWQFGNGKTQGGEMELIEIAKLSG
;
A
#
# COMPACT_ATOMS: atom_id res chain seq x y z
N MET A 1 -15.05 1.38 14.28
CA MET A 1 -14.10 2.42 13.83
C MET A 1 -14.07 2.42 12.32
N VAL A 2 -14.51 3.51 11.69
CA VAL A 2 -14.61 3.63 10.23
C VAL A 2 -13.26 4.15 9.72
N PRO A 3 -12.57 3.47 8.80
CA PRO A 3 -11.33 3.99 8.24
C PRO A 3 -11.60 5.32 7.53
N SER A 4 -10.84 6.35 7.87
CA SER A 4 -10.91 7.67 7.26
C SER A 4 -10.82 7.54 5.74
N LYS A 5 -11.82 8.06 5.03
CA LYS A 5 -11.76 8.16 3.56
C LYS A 5 -10.62 9.12 3.21
N THR A 6 -9.73 8.68 2.33
CA THR A 6 -8.63 9.49 1.79
C THR A 6 -9.15 10.89 1.44
N LYS A 7 -8.58 11.97 1.96
CA LYS A 7 -9.06 13.32 1.69
C LYS A 7 -8.39 13.94 0.48
N ARG A 8 -7.14 13.57 0.17
CA ARG A 8 -6.41 14.07 -0.99
C ARG A 8 -6.88 13.46 -2.32
N GLU A 9 -6.96 14.32 -3.32
CA GLU A 9 -7.05 13.91 -4.72
C GLU A 9 -5.69 13.38 -5.20
N SER A 10 -5.73 12.44 -6.14
CA SER A 10 -4.51 11.86 -6.68
C SER A 10 -3.93 12.75 -7.75
N THR A 11 -2.61 12.88 -7.78
CA THR A 11 -1.90 13.48 -8.90
C THR A 11 -1.77 12.47 -10.04
N GLU A 12 -1.53 12.97 -11.26
CA GLU A 12 -1.34 12.11 -12.43
C GLU A 12 -0.17 11.12 -12.25
N GLN A 13 0.92 11.57 -11.60
CA GLN A 13 2.06 10.73 -11.26
C GLN A 13 1.67 9.61 -10.28
N ALA A 14 0.83 9.90 -9.28
CA ALA A 14 0.36 8.88 -8.34
C ALA A 14 -0.50 7.83 -9.05
N ILE A 15 -1.37 8.25 -9.96
CA ILE A 15 -2.24 7.35 -10.74
C ILE A 15 -1.39 6.46 -11.66
N GLN A 16 -0.44 7.03 -12.38
CA GLN A 16 0.48 6.27 -13.24
C GLN A 16 1.30 5.27 -12.45
N LEU A 17 1.87 5.69 -11.32
CA LEU A 17 2.62 4.81 -10.42
C LEU A 17 1.75 3.66 -9.90
N ALA A 18 0.54 3.96 -9.44
CA ALA A 18 -0.36 2.92 -8.92
C ALA A 18 -0.73 1.89 -10.00
N LYS A 19 -1.01 2.33 -11.23
CA LYS A 19 -1.23 1.44 -12.38
C LYS A 19 0.00 0.60 -12.70
N TYR A 20 1.18 1.21 -12.66
CA TYR A 20 2.43 0.50 -12.91
C TYR A 20 2.72 -0.57 -11.83
N LEU A 21 2.52 -0.23 -10.57
CA LEU A 21 2.60 -1.19 -9.46
C LEU A 21 1.59 -2.31 -9.66
N GLN A 22 0.36 -2.00 -10.05
CA GLN A 22 -0.64 -3.02 -10.34
C GLN A 22 -0.20 -3.96 -11.45
N SER A 23 0.32 -3.44 -12.57
CA SER A 23 0.76 -4.24 -13.71
C SER A 23 2.01 -5.08 -13.43
N THR A 24 2.89 -4.59 -12.57
CA THR A 24 4.12 -5.31 -12.17
C THR A 24 3.87 -6.31 -11.04
N GLY A 25 2.69 -6.29 -10.41
CA GLY A 25 2.38 -7.14 -9.26
C GLY A 25 2.83 -6.56 -7.92
N GLY A 26 3.13 -5.27 -7.87
CA GLY A 26 3.35 -4.52 -6.64
C GLY A 26 2.13 -4.59 -5.71
N ARG A 27 2.39 -4.82 -4.42
CA ARG A 27 1.38 -4.98 -3.38
C ARG A 27 1.82 -4.28 -2.09
N MET A 28 0.89 -3.58 -1.45
CA MET A 28 1.08 -3.00 -0.13
C MET A 28 0.38 -3.86 0.92
N TYR A 29 1.15 -4.27 1.91
CA TYR A 29 0.67 -4.94 3.11
C TYR A 29 0.54 -3.91 4.22
N GLY A 30 -0.66 -3.74 4.77
CA GLY A 30 -0.90 -2.76 5.80
C GLY A 30 -2.08 -3.11 6.68
N ALA A 31 -2.41 -2.19 7.59
CA ALA A 31 -3.54 -2.34 8.49
C ALA A 31 -4.43 -1.10 8.46
N PHE A 32 -5.76 -1.29 8.45
CA PHE A 32 -6.71 -0.18 8.37
C PHE A 32 -6.57 0.84 9.53
N TRP A 33 -6.15 0.37 10.71
CA TRP A 33 -5.95 1.16 11.92
C TRP A 33 -4.55 1.77 12.01
N CYS A 34 -3.62 1.36 11.14
CA CYS A 34 -2.24 1.85 11.20
C CYS A 34 -2.16 3.28 10.66
N PRO A 35 -1.69 4.26 11.47
CA PRO A 35 -1.63 5.66 11.04
C PRO A 35 -0.65 5.87 9.88
N HIS A 36 0.44 5.11 9.84
CA HIS A 36 1.41 5.15 8.73
C HIS A 36 0.79 4.62 7.43
N CYS A 37 -0.03 3.56 7.50
CA CYS A 37 -0.74 3.04 6.33
C CYS A 37 -1.74 4.06 5.78
N GLN A 38 -2.45 4.78 6.67
CA GLN A 38 -3.37 5.83 6.27
C GLN A 38 -2.64 6.99 5.58
N ARG A 39 -1.50 7.44 6.12
CA ARG A 39 -0.67 8.47 5.47
C ARG A 39 -0.16 8.03 4.10
N GLN A 40 0.32 6.79 3.97
CA GLN A 40 0.74 6.24 2.68
C GLN A 40 -0.39 6.29 1.64
N LYS A 41 -1.61 5.92 2.06
CA LYS A 41 -2.81 5.99 1.21
C LYS A 41 -3.20 7.42 0.85
N GLU A 42 -2.99 8.38 1.75
CA GLU A 42 -3.18 9.81 1.48
C GLU A 42 -2.16 10.38 0.48
N LEU A 43 -0.92 9.87 0.48
CA LEU A 43 0.07 10.26 -0.52
C LEU A 43 -0.38 9.85 -1.93
N PHE A 44 -0.91 8.64 -2.10
CA PHE A 44 -1.48 8.20 -3.38
C PHE A 44 -2.76 8.97 -3.74
N GLY A 45 -3.62 9.28 -2.77
CA GLY A 45 -4.91 9.92 -3.00
C GLY A 45 -6.01 8.93 -3.41
N ARG A 46 -7.24 9.44 -3.52
CA ARG A 46 -8.45 8.61 -3.73
C ARG A 46 -8.46 7.78 -5.01
N GLU A 47 -7.91 8.29 -6.10
CA GLU A 47 -8.04 7.67 -7.41
C GLU A 47 -6.94 6.65 -7.65
N ALA A 48 -5.68 7.03 -7.41
CA ALA A 48 -4.53 6.16 -7.53
C ALA A 48 -4.65 4.94 -6.61
N TRP A 49 -5.15 5.13 -5.38
CA TRP A 49 -5.32 4.02 -4.44
C TRP A 49 -6.24 2.91 -4.94
N LYS A 50 -7.16 3.20 -5.87
CA LYS A 50 -8.03 2.16 -6.46
C LYS A 50 -7.25 1.15 -7.31
N TYR A 51 -6.09 1.54 -7.83
CA TYR A 51 -5.24 0.67 -8.65
C TYR A 51 -4.19 -0.07 -7.80
N VAL A 52 -3.84 0.46 -6.62
CA VAL A 52 -2.87 -0.20 -5.73
C VAL A 52 -3.46 -1.49 -5.15
N ASN A 53 -2.74 -2.60 -5.31
CA ASN A 53 -3.08 -3.85 -4.63
C ASN A 53 -2.78 -3.71 -3.14
N TYR A 54 -3.82 -3.60 -2.31
CA TYR A 54 -3.70 -3.51 -0.86
C TYR A 54 -4.19 -4.80 -0.20
N SER A 55 -3.34 -5.39 0.64
CA SER A 55 -3.68 -6.53 1.49
C SER A 55 -3.84 -6.07 2.94
N GLU A 56 -5.00 -6.36 3.50
CA GLU A 56 -5.35 -6.01 4.88
C GLU A 56 -4.78 -7.06 5.84
N CYS A 57 -3.70 -6.72 6.52
CA CYS A 57 -3.01 -7.59 7.46
C CYS A 57 -3.47 -7.41 8.91
N ALA A 58 -4.44 -6.54 9.22
CA ALA A 58 -4.94 -6.49 10.59
C ALA A 58 -5.74 -7.74 10.93
N ALA A 59 -5.33 -8.51 11.93
CA ALA A 59 -6.06 -9.70 12.40
C ALA A 59 -7.54 -9.43 12.74
N LYS A 60 -7.86 -8.22 13.24
CA LYS A 60 -9.24 -7.77 13.54
C LYS A 60 -9.87 -6.93 12.41
N GLY A 61 -9.24 -6.89 11.25
CA GLY A 61 -9.71 -6.20 10.06
C GLY A 61 -10.84 -6.95 9.37
N TYR A 62 -11.76 -6.21 8.77
CA TYR A 62 -12.79 -6.79 7.92
C TYR A 62 -12.14 -7.39 6.67
N ARG A 63 -12.36 -8.68 6.41
CA ARG A 63 -11.66 -9.45 5.36
C ARG A 63 -10.13 -9.41 5.48
N SER A 64 -9.66 -9.51 6.73
CA SER A 64 -8.25 -9.69 7.05
C SER A 64 -7.61 -10.85 6.27
N GLU A 65 -6.53 -10.55 5.57
CA GLU A 65 -5.57 -11.48 4.97
C GLU A 65 -4.37 -11.72 5.91
N PHE A 66 -4.53 -11.49 7.22
CA PHE A 66 -3.45 -11.62 8.21
C PHE A 66 -2.64 -12.91 8.08
N ALA A 67 -3.30 -14.06 7.86
CA ALA A 67 -2.60 -15.33 7.64
C ALA A 67 -1.65 -15.30 6.44
N GLN A 68 -2.07 -14.69 5.32
CA GLN A 68 -1.21 -14.52 4.14
C GLN A 68 -0.06 -13.57 4.44
N CYS A 69 -0.29 -12.49 5.20
CA CYS A 69 0.76 -11.55 5.55
C CYS A 69 1.85 -12.20 6.43
N ILE A 70 1.45 -13.06 7.38
CA ILE A 70 2.39 -13.86 8.18
C ILE A 70 3.16 -14.84 7.30
N GLU A 71 2.49 -15.56 6.40
CA GLU A 71 3.14 -16.50 5.48
C GLU A 71 4.15 -15.80 4.55
N LYS A 72 3.87 -14.55 4.16
CA LYS A 72 4.77 -13.71 3.35
C LYS A 72 5.89 -13.04 4.14
N GLY A 73 5.97 -13.23 5.46
CA GLY A 73 7.00 -12.64 6.31
C GLY A 73 6.85 -11.12 6.49
N VAL A 74 5.62 -10.62 6.53
CA VAL A 74 5.37 -9.18 6.80
C VAL A 74 5.49 -8.93 8.30
N ASP A 75 6.65 -8.47 8.73
CA ASP A 75 6.95 -8.19 10.15
C ASP A 75 6.46 -6.80 10.63
N GLY A 76 6.14 -5.90 9.71
CA GLY A 76 5.75 -4.52 10.03
C GLY A 76 4.84 -3.86 9.00
N TYR A 77 4.13 -2.80 9.42
CA TYR A 77 3.19 -2.07 8.57
C TYR A 77 3.52 -0.58 8.50
N PRO A 78 3.45 0.07 7.32
CA PRO A 78 3.21 -0.54 6.00
C PRO A 78 4.45 -1.28 5.48
N THR A 79 4.23 -2.34 4.69
CA THR A 79 5.28 -3.02 3.92
C THR A 79 4.89 -3.05 2.45
N TRP A 80 5.81 -2.65 1.59
CA TRP A 80 5.66 -2.72 0.15
C TRP A 80 6.41 -3.91 -0.41
N GLN A 81 5.75 -4.66 -1.28
CA GLN A 81 6.36 -5.68 -2.12
C GLN A 81 6.23 -5.22 -3.57
N PHE A 82 7.34 -5.18 -4.28
CA PHE A 82 7.41 -4.75 -5.67
C PHE A 82 7.49 -5.97 -6.59
N GLY A 83 7.05 -5.81 -7.83
CA GLY A 83 7.08 -6.86 -8.86
C GLY A 83 8.48 -7.40 -9.17
N ASN A 84 9.51 -6.61 -8.90
CA ASN A 84 10.91 -7.00 -9.04
C ASN A 84 11.43 -7.88 -7.87
N GLY A 85 10.56 -8.27 -6.94
CA GLY A 85 10.90 -9.09 -5.77
C GLY A 85 11.47 -8.29 -4.59
N LYS A 86 11.68 -6.98 -4.72
CA LYS A 86 12.09 -6.14 -3.61
C LYS A 86 10.95 -5.96 -2.62
N THR A 87 11.28 -6.00 -1.34
CA THR A 87 10.37 -5.66 -0.25
C THR A 87 10.97 -4.51 0.55
N GLN A 88 10.14 -3.53 0.87
CA GLN A 88 10.54 -2.36 1.66
C GLN A 88 9.49 -2.10 2.73
N GLY A 89 9.91 -2.19 3.98
CA GLY A 89 9.11 -1.78 5.13
C GLY A 89 9.20 -0.28 5.38
N GLY A 90 8.11 0.31 5.83
CA GLY A 90 8.03 1.70 6.24
C GLY A 90 7.14 2.58 5.35
N GLU A 91 6.72 3.70 5.92
CA GLU A 91 6.09 4.80 5.18
C GLU A 91 7.16 5.49 4.33
N MET A 92 6.85 5.73 3.06
CA MET A 92 7.78 6.34 2.12
C MET A 92 7.07 7.22 1.10
N GLU A 93 7.79 8.15 0.51
CA GLU A 93 7.25 9.08 -0.48
C GLU A 93 6.95 8.36 -1.82
N LEU A 94 6.00 8.89 -2.60
CA LEU A 94 5.64 8.32 -3.90
C LEU A 94 6.84 8.17 -4.85
N ILE A 95 7.78 9.12 -4.77
CA ILE A 95 8.98 9.09 -5.60
C ILE A 95 9.92 7.94 -5.25
N GLU A 96 9.97 7.53 -3.98
CA GLU A 96 10.77 6.38 -3.56
C GLU A 96 10.14 5.08 -4.03
N ILE A 97 8.81 4.97 -3.91
CA ILE A 97 8.05 3.83 -4.46
C ILE A 97 8.28 3.72 -5.96
N ALA A 98 8.24 4.85 -6.69
CA ALA A 98 8.52 4.87 -8.12
C ALA A 98 9.93 4.36 -8.44
N LYS A 99 10.95 4.85 -7.72
CA LYS A 99 12.34 4.41 -7.88
C LYS A 99 12.57 2.94 -7.55
N LEU A 100 11.87 2.40 -6.54
CA LEU A 100 11.99 1.01 -6.14
C LEU A 100 11.22 0.07 -7.08
N SER A 101 10.16 0.57 -7.72
CA SER A 101 9.34 -0.19 -8.65
C SER A 101 9.95 -0.33 -10.05
N GLY A 102 10.78 0.62 -10.47
CA GLY A 102 11.51 0.60 -11.75
C GLY A 102 12.75 -0.29 -11.73
#